data_AF-A0A6L7FXC6-F1
#
_entry.id   AF-A0A6L7FXC6-F1
#
_cell.length_a   1.000
_cell.length_b   1.000
_cell.length_c   1.000
_cell.angle_alpha   90.00
_cell.angle_beta   90.00
_cell.angle_gamma   90.00
#
_symmetry.space_group_name_H-M   'P 1'
#
loop_
_entity.id
_entity.type
_entity.pdbx_description
1 polymer ?
#
loop_
_entity_poly.entity_id
_entity_poly.type
_entity_poly.pdbx_seq_one_letter_code
_entity_poly.pdbx_strand_id
1 'polypeptide(L)'
;MDLDPQTGGTVTGWAHVVQSLQTLMRTRLNTRVFRREFGSGVPQLIDAPMNSANVLALYVAVAEAIDVWEPRFELTDVALEANAQGQFTMTLTGAYLPNAHLGDMSTVSDDTRTVKVQATGADVWSTA
;
A
#
# COMPACT_ATOMS: atom_id res chain seq x y z
N MET A 1 -12.72 2.39 -13.06
CA MET A 1 -13.40 3.61 -12.59
C MET A 1 -13.92 3.29 -11.21
N ASP A 2 -13.58 4.08 -10.21
CA ASP A 2 -14.05 3.93 -8.82
C ASP A 2 -14.44 5.31 -8.27
N LEU A 3 -14.97 5.36 -7.05
CA LEU A 3 -15.38 6.58 -6.38
C LEU A 3 -14.37 6.96 -5.29
N ASP A 4 -14.04 8.24 -5.20
CA ASP A 4 -13.23 8.79 -4.13
C ASP A 4 -14.02 8.73 -2.81
N PRO A 5 -13.48 8.09 -1.75
CA PRO A 5 -14.18 7.99 -0.47
C PRO A 5 -14.32 9.33 0.27
N GLN A 6 -13.50 10.34 -0.02
CA GLN A 6 -13.54 11.67 0.58
C GLN A 6 -14.39 12.65 -0.21
N THR A 7 -14.19 12.70 -1.52
CA THR A 7 -14.84 13.70 -2.39
C THR A 7 -16.11 13.19 -3.07
N GLY A 8 -16.29 11.87 -3.17
CA GLY A 8 -17.37 11.24 -3.94
C GLY A 8 -17.21 11.37 -5.47
N GLY A 9 -16.11 11.97 -5.94
CA GLY A 9 -15.82 12.12 -7.35
C GLY A 9 -15.32 10.82 -8.01
N THR A 10 -15.26 10.81 -9.33
CA THR A 10 -14.77 9.65 -10.08
C THR A 10 -13.24 9.59 -10.09
N VAL A 11 -12.68 8.44 -9.70
CA VAL A 11 -11.24 8.16 -9.71
C VAL A 11 -10.91 7.11 -10.76
N THR A 12 -9.88 7.40 -11.58
CA THR A 12 -9.43 6.52 -12.66
C THR A 12 -7.90 6.50 -12.76
N GLY A 13 -7.37 5.49 -13.46
CA GLY A 13 -5.94 5.36 -13.70
C GLY A 13 -5.10 5.22 -12.43
N TRP A 14 -4.00 5.96 -12.37
CA TRP A 14 -3.03 5.92 -11.27
C TRP A 14 -3.65 6.27 -9.91
N ALA A 15 -4.50 7.30 -9.83
CA ALA A 15 -5.13 7.70 -8.58
C ALA A 15 -6.00 6.58 -7.98
N HIS A 16 -6.60 5.74 -8.83
CA HIS A 16 -7.38 4.59 -8.38
C HIS A 16 -6.48 3.48 -7.82
N VAL A 17 -5.28 3.27 -8.38
CA VAL A 17 -4.30 2.33 -7.82
C VAL A 17 -3.81 2.81 -6.46
N VAL A 18 -3.49 4.11 -6.32
CA VAL A 18 -3.10 4.68 -5.02
C VAL A 18 -4.20 4.49 -3.98
N GLN A 19 -5.46 4.75 -4.34
CA GLN A 19 -6.61 4.51 -3.46
C GLN A 19 -6.75 3.03 -3.07
N SER A 20 -6.53 2.11 -4.01
CA SER A 20 -6.55 0.66 -3.75
C SER A 20 -5.44 0.25 -2.78
N LEU A 21 -4.21 0.72 -3.02
CA LEU A 21 -3.06 0.48 -2.13
C LEU A 21 -3.31 1.00 -0.71
N GLN A 22 -3.85 2.22 -0.57
CA GLN A 22 -4.21 2.77 0.74
C GLN A 22 -5.26 1.91 1.45
N THR A 23 -6.29 1.47 0.72
CA THR A 23 -7.34 0.60 1.26
C THR A 23 -6.74 -0.73 1.73
N LEU A 24 -5.84 -1.32 0.94
CA LEU A 24 -5.17 -2.57 1.24
C LEU A 24 -4.28 -2.47 2.49
N MET A 25 -3.46 -1.42 2.60
CA MET A 25 -2.58 -1.20 3.75
C MET A 25 -3.35 -0.93 5.04
N ARG A 26 -4.52 -0.28 4.96
CA ARG A 26 -5.36 0.00 6.14
C ARG A 26 -6.19 -1.21 6.58
N THR A 27 -6.50 -2.13 5.68
CA THR A 27 -7.40 -3.25 5.97
C THR A 27 -6.67 -4.38 6.69
N ARG A 28 -7.12 -4.70 7.91
CA ARG A 28 -6.66 -5.87 8.66
C ARG A 28 -7.12 -7.16 8.00
N LEU A 29 -6.24 -8.15 7.92
CA LEU A 29 -6.61 -9.53 7.56
C LEU A 29 -7.76 -10.05 8.44
N ASN A 30 -8.59 -10.92 7.87
CA ASN A 30 -9.75 -11.56 8.50
C ASN A 30 -10.91 -10.63 8.90
N THR A 31 -10.90 -9.36 8.50
CA THR A 31 -11.97 -8.41 8.88
C THR A 31 -13.12 -8.31 7.87
N ARG A 32 -12.88 -8.58 6.58
CA ARG A 32 -13.93 -8.52 5.56
C ARG A 32 -14.73 -9.81 5.50
N VAL A 33 -16.06 -9.67 5.58
CA VAL A 33 -17.00 -10.77 5.43
C VAL A 33 -16.90 -11.32 3.98
N PHE A 34 -16.84 -12.65 3.84
CA PHE A 34 -16.64 -13.37 2.57
C PHE A 34 -15.33 -13.09 1.82
N ARG A 35 -14.39 -12.30 2.37
CA ARG A 35 -13.06 -12.03 1.80
C ARG A 35 -12.01 -11.90 2.90
N ARG A 36 -11.81 -12.97 3.67
CA ARG A 36 -10.97 -12.92 4.89
C ARG A 36 -9.50 -12.77 4.58
N GLU A 37 -9.07 -13.31 3.45
CA GLU A 37 -7.73 -13.19 2.89
C GLU A 37 -7.38 -11.77 2.42
N PHE A 38 -8.37 -10.88 2.29
CA PHE A 38 -8.13 -9.51 1.84
C PHE A 38 -7.60 -8.63 2.98
N GLY A 39 -6.49 -7.95 2.72
CA GLY A 39 -5.86 -6.99 3.64
C GLY A 39 -4.36 -7.14 3.66
N SER A 40 -3.74 -6.57 4.69
CA SER A 40 -2.30 -6.65 4.93
C SER A 40 -1.98 -6.98 6.40
N GLY A 41 -0.77 -7.47 6.63
CA GLY A 41 -0.20 -7.67 7.97
C GLY A 41 0.26 -6.37 8.64
N VAL A 42 0.32 -5.26 7.89
CA VAL A 42 0.81 -3.94 8.35
C VAL A 42 0.12 -3.47 9.64
N PRO A 43 -1.22 -3.54 9.79
CA PRO A 43 -1.87 -3.01 10.98
C PRO A 43 -1.56 -3.78 12.28
N GLN A 44 -0.99 -4.99 12.18
CA GLN A 44 -0.55 -5.75 13.36
C GLN A 44 0.83 -5.30 13.85
N LEU A 45 1.61 -4.64 12.98
CA LEU A 45 3.00 -4.24 13.24
C LEU A 45 3.13 -2.78 13.71
N ILE A 46 2.04 -1.99 13.70
CA ILE A 46 2.07 -0.56 14.09
C ILE A 46 2.57 -0.38 15.53
N ASP A 47 2.10 -1.21 16.46
CA ASP A 47 2.48 -1.14 17.88
C ASP A 47 3.67 -2.06 18.22
N ALA A 48 4.28 -2.68 17.21
CA ALA A 48 5.40 -3.58 17.41
C ALA A 48 6.70 -2.79 17.65
N PRO A 49 7.63 -3.30 18.48
CA PRO A 49 8.91 -2.62 18.71
C PRO A 49 9.73 -2.55 17.41
N MET A 50 10.42 -1.43 17.19
CA MET A 50 11.23 -1.22 15.99
C MET A 50 12.57 -1.96 16.05
N ASN A 51 12.52 -3.29 16.04
CA ASN A 51 13.70 -4.14 15.88
C ASN A 51 13.84 -4.59 14.42
N SER A 52 15.02 -5.10 14.04
CA SER A 52 15.29 -5.53 12.66
C SER A 52 14.33 -6.62 12.17
N ALA A 53 13.84 -7.48 13.06
CA ALA A 53 12.90 -8.55 12.70
C ALA A 53 11.52 -7.98 12.31
N ASN A 54 11.00 -7.01 13.06
CA ASN A 54 9.71 -6.38 12.79
C ASN A 54 9.78 -5.45 11.57
N VAL A 55 10.91 -4.79 11.35
CA VAL A 55 11.16 -4.03 10.12
C VAL A 55 11.12 -4.95 8.90
N LEU A 56 11.80 -6.10 8.97
CA LEU A 56 11.72 -7.12 7.90
C LEU A 56 10.29 -7.65 7.71
N ALA A 57 9.59 -7.95 8.81
CA ALA A 57 8.21 -8.40 8.76
C ALA A 57 7.28 -7.36 8.11
N LEU A 58 7.53 -6.07 8.32
CA LEU A 58 6.79 -4.98 7.68
C LEU A 58 7.01 -4.98 6.16
N TYR A 59 8.26 -5.10 5.72
CA TYR A 59 8.58 -5.20 4.29
C TYR A 59 7.88 -6.38 3.63
N VAL A 60 7.95 -7.55 4.26
CA VAL A 60 7.31 -8.77 3.77
C VAL A 60 5.79 -8.60 3.71
N ALA A 61 5.16 -8.10 4.78
CA ALA A 61 3.71 -7.92 4.84
C ALA A 61 3.17 -6.96 3.75
N VAL A 62 3.97 -5.97 3.37
CA VAL A 62 3.64 -5.00 2.33
C VAL A 62 3.81 -5.61 0.95
N ALA A 63 4.94 -6.27 0.71
CA ALA A 63 5.23 -6.92 -0.56
C ALA A 63 4.20 -8.02 -0.87
N GLU A 64 3.90 -8.90 0.09
CA GLU A 64 2.91 -9.96 -0.06
C GLU A 64 1.51 -9.41 -0.34
N ALA A 65 1.11 -8.35 0.36
CA ALA A 65 -0.21 -7.76 0.16
C ALA A 65 -0.36 -7.19 -1.26
N ILE A 66 0.67 -6.48 -1.75
CA ILE A 66 0.67 -5.88 -3.09
C ILE A 66 0.66 -6.98 -4.16
N ASP A 67 1.53 -7.98 -4.03
CA ASP A 67 1.67 -9.06 -5.02
C ASP A 67 0.36 -9.84 -5.21
N VAL A 68 -0.36 -10.11 -4.12
CA VAL A 68 -1.62 -10.87 -4.17
C VAL A 68 -2.79 -10.02 -4.69
N TRP A 69 -2.89 -8.75 -4.30
CA TRP A 69 -4.13 -7.98 -4.47
C TRP A 69 -4.06 -6.85 -5.50
N GLU A 70 -2.87 -6.37 -5.85
CA GLU A 70 -2.70 -5.20 -6.72
C GLU A 70 -1.71 -5.47 -7.86
N PRO A 71 -2.08 -6.31 -8.85
CA PRO A 71 -1.20 -6.66 -9.98
C PRO A 71 -0.85 -5.45 -10.86
N ARG A 72 -1.59 -4.34 -10.74
CA ARG A 72 -1.34 -3.11 -11.52
C ARG A 72 -0.17 -2.29 -10.98
N PHE A 73 0.39 -2.66 -9.85
CA PHE A 73 1.54 -2.00 -9.25
C PHE A 73 2.63 -3.04 -8.98
N GLU A 74 3.70 -3.00 -9.77
CA GLU A 74 4.87 -3.84 -9.58
C GLU A 74 5.86 -3.13 -8.66
N LEU A 75 6.05 -3.68 -7.46
CA LEU A 75 6.92 -3.10 -6.45
C LEU A 75 8.40 -3.34 -6.78
N THR A 76 9.19 -2.28 -6.88
CA THR A 76 10.64 -2.34 -7.18
C THR A 76 11.49 -2.08 -5.95
N ASP A 77 11.11 -1.12 -5.12
CA ASP A 77 11.88 -0.74 -3.94
C ASP A 77 10.96 -0.25 -2.81
N VAL A 78 11.42 -0.45 -1.57
CA VAL A 78 10.73 0.00 -0.35
C VAL A 78 11.74 0.64 0.59
N ALA A 79 11.60 1.93 0.84
CA ALA A 79 12.37 2.63 1.87
C ALA A 79 11.52 2.84 3.12
N LEU A 80 12.10 2.61 4.29
CA LEU A 80 11.45 2.86 5.59
C LEU A 80 12.23 3.93 6.35
N GLU A 81 11.55 5.00 6.71
CA GLU A 81 12.06 6.05 7.57
C GLU A 81 11.26 6.08 8.86
N ALA A 82 11.94 6.02 10.00
CA ALA A 82 11.32 6.17 11.31
C ALA A 82 11.79 7.46 11.95
N ASN A 83 10.89 8.15 12.65
CA ASN A 83 11.25 9.33 13.42
C ASN A 83 11.21 9.06 14.94
N ALA A 84 11.89 9.91 15.70
CA ALA A 84 11.93 9.84 17.16
C ALA A 84 10.57 10.10 17.83
N GLN A 85 9.55 10.48 17.06
CA GLN A 85 8.18 10.75 17.50
C GLN A 85 7.27 9.51 17.34
N GLY A 86 7.83 8.36 16.96
CA GLY A 86 7.09 7.12 16.79
C GLY A 86 6.25 7.05 15.51
N GLN A 87 6.56 7.88 14.51
CA GLN A 87 5.96 7.79 13.18
C GLN A 87 6.88 7.04 12.24
N PHE A 88 6.26 6.23 11.40
CA PHE A 88 6.93 5.47 10.36
C PHE A 88 6.41 5.93 9.01
N THR A 89 7.33 6.29 8.12
CA THR A 89 7.06 6.63 6.73
C THR A 89 7.67 5.55 5.86
N MET A 90 6.82 4.83 5.13
CA MET A 90 7.27 3.87 4.14
C MET A 90 7.05 4.44 2.75
N THR A 91 8.09 4.38 1.94
CA THR A 91 8.13 4.91 0.58
C THR A 91 8.20 3.74 -0.38
N LEU A 92 7.10 3.48 -1.08
CA LEU A 92 6.96 2.40 -2.06
C LEU A 92 7.25 2.93 -3.45
N THR A 93 8.13 2.25 -4.16
CA THR A 93 8.66 2.67 -5.45
C THR A 93 8.41 1.54 -6.44
N GLY A 94 7.73 1.80 -7.55
CA GLY A 94 7.33 0.72 -8.46
C GLY A 94 6.84 1.18 -9.83
N ALA A 95 6.64 0.19 -10.72
CA ALA A 95 6.11 0.39 -12.06
C ALA A 95 4.58 0.29 -12.08
N TYR A 96 3.94 1.15 -12.87
CA TYR A 96 2.50 1.17 -13.05
C TYR A 96 2.07 0.42 -14.32
N LEU A 97 1.30 -0.65 -14.13
CA LEU A 97 0.81 -1.56 -15.15
C LEU A 97 -0.73 -1.51 -15.20
N PRO A 98 -1.35 -0.56 -15.93
CA PRO A 98 -2.80 -0.35 -15.86
C PRO A 98 -3.62 -1.61 -16.17
N ASN A 99 -3.12 -2.45 -17.09
CA ASN A 99 -3.82 -3.59 -17.66
C ASN A 99 -3.30 -4.93 -17.14
N ALA A 100 -2.42 -4.95 -16.13
CA ALA A 100 -1.86 -6.20 -15.62
C ALA A 100 -2.93 -7.17 -15.09
N HIS A 101 -4.04 -6.63 -14.55
CA HIS A 101 -5.21 -7.41 -14.16
C HIS A 101 -5.93 -8.12 -15.33
N LEU A 102 -5.64 -7.74 -16.58
CA LEU A 102 -6.12 -8.37 -17.81
C LEU A 102 -5.06 -9.25 -18.47
N GLY A 103 -3.88 -9.41 -17.86
CA GLY A 103 -2.75 -10.17 -18.39
C GLY A 103 -1.83 -9.40 -19.35
N ASP A 104 -2.05 -8.09 -19.51
CA ASP A 104 -1.18 -7.20 -20.28
C ASP A 104 -0.19 -6.49 -19.34
N MET A 105 1.07 -6.90 -19.40
CA MET A 105 2.17 -6.36 -18.58
C MET A 105 2.88 -5.16 -19.23
N SER A 106 2.26 -4.50 -20.19
CA SER A 106 2.83 -3.27 -20.75
C SER A 106 2.83 -2.13 -19.72
N THR A 107 4.00 -1.51 -19.54
CA THR A 107 4.14 -0.28 -18.76
C THR A 107 3.65 0.90 -19.59
N VAL A 108 2.86 1.80 -18.98
CA VAL A 108 2.40 3.02 -19.66
C VAL A 108 3.48 4.10 -19.71
N SER A 109 4.38 4.13 -18.73
CA SER A 109 5.60 4.91 -18.76
C SER A 109 6.66 4.28 -17.85
N ASP A 110 7.95 4.47 -18.18
CA ASP A 110 9.12 4.17 -17.31
C ASP A 110 9.16 5.06 -16.05
N ASP A 111 8.07 5.77 -15.73
CA ASP A 111 7.99 6.58 -14.53
C ASP A 111 7.78 5.68 -13.32
N THR A 112 8.88 5.49 -12.59
CA THR A 112 8.85 5.02 -11.22
C THR A 112 7.90 5.88 -10.37
N ARG A 113 6.84 5.27 -9.84
CA ARG A 113 5.87 5.95 -8.98
C ARG A 113 6.19 5.72 -7.52
N THR A 114 6.16 6.80 -6.75
CA THR A 114 6.44 6.79 -5.33
C THR A 114 5.16 7.00 -4.54
N VAL A 115 4.85 6.08 -3.62
CA VAL A 115 3.73 6.20 -2.67
C VAL A 115 4.28 6.23 -1.26
N LYS A 116 4.06 7.35 -0.57
CA LYS A 116 4.38 7.47 0.86
C LYS A 116 3.18 7.03 1.69
N VAL A 117 3.44 6.12 2.60
CA VAL A 117 2.47 5.53 3.51
C VAL A 117 2.96 5.87 4.93
N GLN A 118 2.22 6.74 5.62
CA GLN A 118 2.57 7.19 6.98
C GLN A 118 1.62 6.62 8.02
N ALA A 119 2.16 5.95 9.04
CA ALA A 119 1.42 5.57 10.24
C ALA A 119 1.77 6.54 11.37
N THR A 120 0.77 7.23 11.89
CA THR A 120 0.88 7.98 13.16
C THR A 120 0.01 7.25 14.21
N GLY A 121 0.39 7.30 15.49
CA GLY A 121 -0.43 6.77 16.60
C GLY A 121 -1.83 7.42 16.71
N ALA A 122 -2.07 8.51 15.96
CA ALA A 122 -3.38 9.02 15.62
C ALA A 122 -3.72 8.62 14.18
N ASP A 123 -4.88 7.99 14.02
CA ASP A 123 -5.48 7.30 12.86
C ASP A 123 -5.58 8.14 11.56
N VAL A 124 -4.45 8.64 11.04
CA VAL A 124 -4.38 9.44 9.82
C VAL A 124 -3.21 8.97 8.96
N TRP A 125 -3.53 8.20 7.93
CA TRP A 125 -2.61 7.90 6.83
C TRP A 125 -2.80 8.98 5.76
N SER A 126 -1.75 9.74 5.44
CA SER A 126 -1.78 10.72 4.34
C SER A 126 -0.66 10.43 3.34
N THR A 127 -0.93 10.74 2.08
CA THR A 127 0.08 10.78 1.02
C THR A 127 0.61 12.21 0.93
N ALA A 128 1.91 12.37 1.19
CA ALA A 128 2.65 13.60 0.87
C ALA A 128 3.43 13.40 -0.43
#